data_AF-A0AAW8D310-F1
#
_entry.id   AF-A0AAW8D310-F1
#
_cell.length_a   1.000
_cell.length_b   1.000
_cell.length_c   1.000
_cell.angle_alpha   90.00
_cell.angle_beta   90.00
_cell.angle_gamma   90.00
#
_symmetry.space_group_name_H-M   'P 1'
#
loop_
_entity.id
_entity.type
_entity.pdbx_description
1 polymer ?
#
loop_
_entity_poly.entity_id
_entity_poly.type
_entity_poly.pdbx_seq_one_letter_code
_entity_poly.pdbx_strand_id
1 'polypeptide(L)'
;MAAESPSAKAKAWVLFDRIVACAAPDGVHSNPWVKGPDGQLRFEPDFEALARLLGVPLHLKAGTQSGVPALAFDVWLSYELRRAGFNADQAWPRPVHPRILPAPIANLLKALPIGLRKAVADRIERDGAITGATSANGIILGKNYLKQVDVVISDWVTGPELLISTKRMDSSYGKNAPNRIEESYGDAKNLRLRHPLAALGFVFGLRSDILQKEPATAEWLFDLLAKLGREDDAYHATCLVLMEYGSDGAIPETGEEPPVTALPEPGQESEGEDVPAPASDAALDRDIAQLPRVTILKEEIPEELAPGRFLAAMVTRVLGATPVNMHKEARKRRVSPELR
;
A
#
# COMPACT_ATOMS: atom_id res chain seq x y z
N MET A 1 -14.36 31.88 -10.16
CA MET A 1 -13.31 31.20 -9.38
C MET A 1 -12.49 30.40 -10.37
N ALA A 2 -11.16 30.61 -10.42
CA ALA A 2 -10.30 29.80 -11.27
C ALA A 2 -10.31 28.37 -10.71
N ALA A 3 -10.54 27.36 -11.55
CA ALA A 3 -10.41 25.97 -11.12
C ALA A 3 -8.96 25.75 -10.68
N GLU A 4 -8.76 25.37 -9.41
CA GLU A 4 -7.44 25.03 -8.90
C GLU A 4 -6.87 23.86 -9.71
N SER A 5 -5.57 23.91 -10.01
CA SER A 5 -4.92 22.82 -10.72
C SER A 5 -4.90 21.57 -9.82
N PRO A 6 -5.23 20.38 -10.35
CA PRO A 6 -5.30 19.17 -9.54
C PRO A 6 -3.96 18.87 -8.87
N SER A 7 -4.02 18.42 -7.61
CA SER A 7 -2.84 18.12 -6.79
C SER A 7 -1.98 17.01 -7.42
N ALA A 8 -0.69 16.94 -7.04
CA ALA A 8 0.20 15.87 -7.49
C ALA A 8 -0.36 14.48 -7.14
N LYS A 9 -0.99 14.35 -5.97
CA LYS A 9 -1.63 13.13 -5.51
C LYS A 9 -2.88 12.77 -6.33
N ALA A 10 -3.73 13.75 -6.64
CA ALA A 10 -4.90 13.55 -7.51
C ALA A 10 -4.48 13.09 -8.92
N LYS A 11 -3.43 13.68 -9.50
CA LYS A 11 -2.86 13.23 -10.79
C LYS A 11 -2.25 11.83 -10.71
N ALA A 12 -1.56 11.52 -9.60
CA ALA A 12 -0.95 10.20 -9.39
C ALA A 12 -2.01 9.11 -9.31
N TRP A 13 -3.14 9.36 -8.64
CA TRP A 13 -4.26 8.42 -8.56
C TRP A 13 -4.79 8.00 -9.93
N VAL A 14 -4.92 8.93 -10.89
CA VAL A 14 -5.36 8.59 -12.26
C VAL A 14 -4.41 7.58 -12.92
N LEU A 15 -3.09 7.77 -12.76
CA LEU A 15 -2.09 6.86 -13.31
C LEU A 15 -2.05 5.53 -12.55
N PHE A 16 -2.14 5.56 -11.22
CA PHE A 16 -2.18 4.38 -10.36
C PHE A 16 -3.38 3.48 -10.68
N ASP A 17 -4.58 4.06 -10.78
CA ASP A 17 -5.81 3.33 -11.09
C ASP A 17 -5.70 2.66 -12.46
N ARG A 18 -5.16 3.37 -13.47
CA ARG A 18 -4.93 2.80 -14.80
C ARG A 18 -3.88 1.68 -14.79
N ILE A 19 -2.77 1.83 -14.06
CA ILE A 19 -1.74 0.78 -13.94
C ILE A 19 -2.34 -0.48 -13.31
N VAL A 20 -3.13 -0.34 -12.24
CA VAL A 20 -3.80 -1.47 -11.58
C VAL A 20 -4.84 -2.12 -12.50
N ALA A 21 -5.63 -1.33 -13.23
CA ALA A 21 -6.61 -1.84 -14.19
C ALA A 21 -5.94 -2.64 -15.33
N CYS A 22 -4.77 -2.19 -15.81
CA CYS A 22 -3.99 -2.92 -16.81
C CYS A 22 -3.36 -4.21 -16.24
N ALA A 23 -2.96 -4.21 -14.97
CA ALA A 23 -2.37 -5.39 -14.31
C ALA A 23 -3.41 -6.45 -13.94
N ALA A 24 -4.67 -6.04 -13.72
CA ALA A 24 -5.81 -6.93 -13.50
C ALA A 24 -7.01 -6.52 -14.37
N PRO A 25 -6.98 -6.82 -15.68
CA PRO A 25 -8.07 -6.51 -16.60
C PRO A 25 -9.40 -7.09 -16.08
N ASP A 26 -10.46 -6.30 -16.17
CA ASP A 26 -11.80 -6.64 -15.67
C ASP A 26 -11.85 -7.03 -14.17
N GLY A 27 -10.85 -6.62 -13.39
CA GLY A 27 -10.70 -6.99 -11.97
C GLY A 27 -10.24 -8.43 -11.76
N VAL A 28 -9.75 -9.10 -12.81
CA VAL A 28 -9.26 -10.48 -12.74
C VAL A 28 -7.78 -10.48 -12.38
N HIS A 29 -7.49 -10.87 -11.14
CA HIS A 29 -6.12 -10.94 -10.63
C HIS A 29 -5.49 -12.33 -10.84
N SER A 30 -4.22 -12.36 -11.29
CA SER A 30 -3.38 -13.57 -11.28
C SER A 30 -3.22 -14.18 -9.89
N ASN A 31 -2.91 -15.48 -9.80
CA ASN A 31 -2.65 -16.14 -8.53
C ASN A 31 -1.17 -15.92 -8.13
N PRO A 32 -0.87 -15.24 -7.01
CA PRO A 32 0.51 -14.99 -6.61
C PRO A 32 1.17 -16.22 -5.97
N TRP A 33 0.40 -17.24 -5.60
CA TRP A 33 0.96 -18.43 -4.96
C TRP A 33 1.54 -19.37 -6.00
N VAL A 34 2.84 -19.64 -5.88
CA VAL A 34 3.57 -20.57 -6.74
C VAL A 34 4.13 -21.71 -5.90
N LYS A 35 4.14 -22.92 -6.47
CA LYS A 35 4.79 -24.07 -5.85
C LYS A 35 6.14 -24.27 -6.51
N GLY A 36 7.22 -24.05 -5.76
CA GLY A 36 8.57 -24.19 -6.27
C GLY A 36 8.98 -25.65 -6.52
N PRO A 37 10.15 -25.87 -7.16
CA PRO A 37 10.69 -27.22 -7.41
C PRO A 37 10.95 -28.03 -6.13
N ASP A 38 11.20 -27.34 -5.01
CA ASP A 38 11.35 -27.91 -3.67
C ASP A 38 10.01 -28.29 -3.01
N GLY A 39 8.90 -28.08 -3.73
CA GLY A 39 7.54 -28.30 -3.23
C GLY A 39 7.05 -27.23 -2.26
N GLN A 40 7.86 -26.22 -1.95
CA GLN A 40 7.49 -25.15 -1.02
C GLN A 40 6.57 -24.15 -1.69
N LEU A 41 5.59 -23.69 -0.93
CA LEU A 41 4.66 -22.66 -1.37
C LEU A 41 5.30 -21.29 -1.16
N ARG A 42 5.39 -20.49 -2.23
CA ARG A 42 5.98 -19.14 -2.21
C ARG A 42 4.97 -18.14 -2.75
N PHE A 43 5.04 -16.91 -2.27
CA PHE A 43 4.29 -15.80 -2.82
C PHE A 43 5.20 -15.08 -3.81
N GLU A 44 4.77 -14.96 -5.07
CA GLU A 44 5.47 -14.27 -6.13
C GLU A 44 4.86 -12.88 -6.35
N PRO A 45 5.53 -11.81 -5.88
CA PRO A 45 5.04 -10.46 -6.07
C PRO A 45 5.13 -10.02 -7.53
N ASP A 46 4.17 -9.20 -7.95
CA ASP A 46 4.13 -8.56 -9.25
C ASP A 46 5.05 -7.33 -9.24
N PHE A 47 6.33 -7.60 -9.43
CA PHE A 47 7.36 -6.56 -9.50
C PHE A 47 7.21 -5.66 -10.72
N GLU A 48 6.51 -6.10 -11.77
CA GLU A 48 6.26 -5.27 -12.95
C GLU A 48 5.25 -4.17 -12.61
N ALA A 49 4.15 -4.52 -11.93
CA ALA A 49 3.20 -3.54 -11.41
C ALA A 49 3.89 -2.57 -10.43
N LEU A 50 4.70 -3.08 -9.49
CA LEU A 50 5.44 -2.24 -8.55
C LEU A 50 6.38 -1.25 -9.26
N ALA A 51 7.16 -1.71 -10.23
CA ALA A 51 8.08 -0.87 -10.99
C ALA A 51 7.35 0.26 -11.73
N ARG A 52 6.20 -0.04 -12.36
CA ARG A 52 5.37 0.97 -13.04
C ARG A 52 4.79 1.99 -12.04
N LEU A 53 4.26 1.54 -10.91
CA LEU A 53 3.74 2.41 -9.86
C LEU A 53 4.83 3.35 -9.32
N LEU A 54 6.05 2.85 -9.10
CA LEU A 54 7.17 3.66 -8.64
C LEU A 54 7.70 4.66 -9.70
N GLY A 55 7.41 4.44 -10.98
CA GLY A 55 7.70 5.39 -12.06
C GLY A 55 6.82 6.64 -12.03
N VAL A 56 5.59 6.56 -11.50
CA VAL A 56 4.64 7.68 -11.41
C VAL A 56 5.17 8.89 -10.62
N PRO A 57 5.66 8.74 -9.36
CA PRO A 57 6.20 9.90 -8.63
C PRO A 57 7.41 10.54 -9.33
N LEU A 58 8.23 9.76 -10.04
CA LEU A 58 9.34 10.27 -10.83
C LEU A 58 8.84 11.09 -12.03
N HIS A 59 7.86 10.55 -12.78
CA HIS A 59 7.23 11.23 -13.90
C HIS A 59 6.61 12.57 -13.50
N LEU A 60 5.87 12.57 -12.39
CA LEU A 60 5.21 13.78 -11.86
C LEU A 60 6.16 14.73 -11.14
N LYS A 61 7.43 14.33 -10.92
CA LYS A 61 8.40 15.04 -10.08
C LYS A 61 7.82 15.36 -8.69
N ALA A 62 7.05 14.43 -8.15
CA ALA A 62 6.35 14.59 -6.89
C ALA A 62 7.36 14.47 -5.75
N GLY A 63 7.71 15.62 -5.15
CA GLY A 63 8.69 15.69 -4.06
C GLY A 63 8.32 14.82 -2.85
N THR A 64 9.29 14.58 -1.97
CA THR A 64 9.14 13.69 -0.81
C THR A 64 7.99 14.07 0.12
N GLN A 65 7.68 15.36 0.26
CA GLN A 65 6.59 15.87 1.11
C GLN A 65 5.19 15.70 0.50
N SER A 66 5.08 15.25 -0.76
CA SER A 66 3.78 15.10 -1.43
C SER A 66 3.01 13.85 -1.02
N GLY A 67 3.65 12.91 -0.32
CA GLY A 67 3.08 11.58 0.03
C GLY A 67 2.94 10.62 -1.15
N VAL A 68 2.95 11.09 -2.40
CA VAL A 68 2.86 10.26 -3.62
C VAL A 68 3.93 9.17 -3.70
N PRO A 69 5.19 9.42 -3.33
CA PRO A 69 6.23 8.40 -3.39
C PRO A 69 5.96 7.19 -2.49
N ALA A 70 5.38 7.41 -1.31
CA ALA A 70 4.98 6.33 -0.39
C ALA A 70 3.68 5.65 -0.87
N LEU A 71 2.73 6.44 -1.39
CA LEU A 71 1.45 5.96 -1.90
C LEU A 71 1.57 4.87 -2.98
N ALA A 72 2.62 4.91 -3.80
CA ALA A 72 2.91 3.85 -4.78
C ALA A 72 3.03 2.46 -4.12
N PHE A 73 3.60 2.37 -2.92
CA PHE A 73 3.66 1.12 -2.15
C PHE A 73 2.29 0.71 -1.64
N ASP A 74 1.48 1.65 -1.14
CA ASP A 74 0.16 1.36 -0.60
C ASP A 74 -0.78 0.77 -1.67
N VAL A 75 -0.72 1.37 -2.87
CA VAL A 75 -1.46 0.87 -4.05
C VAL A 75 -0.99 -0.52 -4.44
N TRP A 76 0.33 -0.73 -4.51
CA TRP A 76 0.89 -2.04 -4.85
C TRP A 76 0.52 -3.12 -3.82
N LEU A 77 0.68 -2.85 -2.53
CA LEU A 77 0.36 -3.78 -1.45
C LEU A 77 -1.13 -4.14 -1.43
N SER A 78 -2.01 -3.16 -1.56
CA SER A 78 -3.46 -3.43 -1.64
C SER A 78 -3.82 -4.24 -2.90
N TYR A 79 -3.14 -3.99 -4.02
CA TYR A 79 -3.23 -4.82 -5.23
C TYR A 79 -2.76 -6.26 -4.99
N GLU A 80 -1.63 -6.47 -4.30
CA GLU A 80 -1.13 -7.81 -3.95
C GLU A 80 -2.07 -8.56 -3.01
N LEU A 81 -2.73 -7.88 -2.07
CA LEU A 81 -3.75 -8.49 -1.22
C LEU A 81 -4.96 -8.95 -2.04
N ARG A 82 -5.38 -8.16 -3.04
CA ARG A 82 -6.43 -8.58 -4.00
C ARG A 82 -5.97 -9.75 -4.88
N ARG A 83 -4.71 -9.75 -5.36
CA ARG A 83 -4.10 -10.93 -6.01
C ARG A 83 -4.10 -12.16 -5.09
N ALA A 84 -3.86 -11.97 -3.80
CA ALA A 84 -3.93 -13.07 -2.85
C ALA A 84 -5.34 -13.62 -2.66
N GLY A 85 -6.39 -12.92 -3.12
CA GLY A 85 -7.79 -13.33 -3.07
C GLY A 85 -8.63 -12.65 -2.00
N PHE A 86 -8.12 -11.58 -1.37
CA PHE A 86 -8.92 -10.74 -0.47
C PHE A 86 -9.91 -9.87 -1.24
N ASN A 87 -11.05 -9.57 -0.63
CA ASN A 87 -12.12 -8.80 -1.27
C ASN A 87 -11.66 -7.36 -1.56
N ALA A 88 -11.98 -6.86 -2.75
CA ALA A 88 -11.62 -5.50 -3.17
C ALA A 88 -12.17 -4.40 -2.25
N ASP A 89 -13.34 -4.61 -1.64
CA ASP A 89 -13.94 -3.67 -0.69
C ASP A 89 -13.42 -3.86 0.75
N GLN A 90 -12.62 -4.89 1.02
CA GLN A 90 -12.00 -5.12 2.35
C GLN A 90 -10.52 -4.76 2.39
N ALA A 91 -9.80 -4.82 1.26
CA ALA A 91 -8.40 -4.42 1.17
C ALA A 91 -8.27 -2.99 0.65
N TRP A 92 -7.80 -2.07 1.49
CA TRP A 92 -7.66 -0.65 1.19
C TRP A 92 -6.18 -0.23 1.08
N PRO A 93 -5.83 0.75 0.23
CA PRO A 93 -6.75 1.54 -0.59
C PRO A 93 -7.33 0.79 -1.81
N ARG A 94 -8.51 1.22 -2.25
CA ARG A 94 -9.15 0.76 -3.49
C ARG A 94 -8.54 1.48 -4.71
N PRO A 95 -8.46 0.83 -5.89
CA PRO A 95 -8.01 1.44 -7.14
C PRO A 95 -9.11 2.25 -7.83
N VAL A 96 -10.12 2.67 -7.07
CA VAL A 96 -11.22 3.56 -7.45
C VAL A 96 -11.73 4.27 -6.20
N HIS A 97 -12.41 5.41 -6.35
CA HIS A 97 -13.07 6.04 -5.22
C HIS A 97 -14.28 5.25 -4.72
N PRO A 98 -14.62 5.37 -3.42
CA PRO A 98 -13.78 5.94 -2.37
C PRO A 98 -12.63 4.98 -2.05
N ARG A 99 -11.47 5.52 -1.63
CA ARG A 99 -10.27 4.70 -1.36
C ARG A 99 -10.49 3.72 -0.21
N ILE A 100 -11.37 4.07 0.72
CA ILE A 100 -11.91 3.17 1.75
C ILE A 100 -13.43 3.10 1.60
N LEU A 101 -13.93 1.90 1.34
CA LEU A 101 -15.36 1.61 1.30
C LEU A 101 -15.65 0.47 2.29
N PRO A 102 -16.23 0.75 3.47
CA PRO A 102 -16.59 -0.31 4.41
C PRO A 102 -17.51 -1.36 3.76
N ALA A 103 -17.23 -2.63 4.01
CA ALA A 103 -18.00 -3.74 3.47
C ALA A 103 -19.53 -3.64 3.72
N PRO A 104 -20.03 -3.16 4.88
CA PRO A 104 -21.46 -2.93 5.07
C PRO A 104 -22.08 -1.97 4.05
N ILE A 105 -21.35 -0.91 3.66
CA ILE A 105 -21.82 0.06 2.66
C ILE A 105 -21.80 -0.57 1.27
N ALA A 106 -20.72 -1.28 0.92
CA ALA A 106 -20.65 -2.00 -0.36
C ALA A 106 -21.78 -3.03 -0.50
N ASN A 107 -22.10 -3.76 0.58
CA ASN A 107 -23.20 -4.72 0.61
C ASN A 107 -24.57 -4.04 0.49
N LEU A 108 -24.76 -2.89 1.15
CA LEU A 108 -25.97 -2.08 0.98
C LEU A 108 -26.14 -1.67 -0.50
N LEU A 109 -25.11 -1.11 -1.13
CA LEU A 109 -25.15 -0.73 -2.55
C LEU A 109 -25.56 -1.90 -3.46
N LYS A 110 -25.01 -3.08 -3.23
CA LYS A 110 -25.34 -4.32 -3.97
C LYS A 110 -26.80 -4.76 -3.75
N ALA A 111 -27.42 -4.43 -2.62
CA ALA A 111 -28.81 -4.76 -2.32
C ALA A 111 -29.82 -3.73 -2.87
N LEU A 112 -29.38 -2.51 -3.21
CA LEU A 112 -30.28 -1.47 -3.73
C LEU A 112 -30.80 -1.78 -5.14
N PRO A 113 -32.04 -1.35 -5.48
CA PRO A 113 -32.55 -1.37 -6.85
C PRO A 113 -31.64 -0.58 -7.81
N ILE A 114 -31.57 -0.99 -9.09
CA ILE A 114 -30.58 -0.48 -10.07
C ILE A 114 -30.55 1.05 -10.13
N GLY A 115 -31.70 1.72 -10.21
CA GLY A 115 -31.75 3.19 -10.31
C GLY A 115 -31.20 3.88 -9.06
N LEU A 116 -31.56 3.39 -7.87
CA LEU A 116 -31.08 3.94 -6.61
C LEU A 116 -29.61 3.60 -6.36
N ARG A 117 -29.19 2.37 -6.69
CA ARG A 117 -27.79 1.95 -6.65
C ARG A 117 -26.92 2.89 -7.46
N LYS A 118 -27.31 3.19 -8.71
CA LYS A 118 -26.56 4.10 -9.57
C LYS A 118 -26.45 5.50 -8.95
N ALA A 119 -27.57 6.08 -8.53
CA ALA A 119 -27.57 7.41 -7.93
C ALA A 119 -26.70 7.52 -6.67
N VAL A 120 -26.72 6.49 -5.81
CA VAL A 120 -25.90 6.46 -4.59
C VAL A 120 -24.43 6.19 -4.92
N ALA A 121 -24.13 5.28 -5.85
CA ALA A 121 -22.77 5.02 -6.30
C ALA A 121 -22.13 6.28 -6.92
N ASP A 122 -22.85 6.95 -7.83
CA ASP A 122 -22.39 8.20 -8.46
C ASP A 122 -22.09 9.29 -7.41
N ARG A 123 -22.89 9.38 -6.33
CA ARG A 123 -22.64 10.31 -5.22
C ARG A 123 -21.38 9.94 -4.42
N ILE A 124 -21.24 8.67 -4.05
CA ILE A 124 -20.08 8.21 -3.26
C ILE A 124 -18.79 8.37 -4.07
N GLU A 125 -18.80 8.00 -5.34
CA GLU A 125 -17.64 8.12 -6.23
C GLU A 125 -17.24 9.57 -6.46
N ARG A 126 -18.22 10.46 -6.70
CA ARG A 126 -17.97 11.89 -6.91
C ARG A 126 -17.36 12.56 -5.69
N ASP A 127 -17.87 12.27 -4.50
CA ASP A 127 -17.41 12.95 -3.29
C ASP A 127 -16.07 12.40 -2.81
N GLY A 128 -15.74 11.16 -3.19
CA GLY A 128 -14.47 10.50 -2.89
C GLY A 128 -14.29 10.10 -1.43
N ALA A 129 -14.98 10.79 -0.52
CA ALA A 129 -15.09 10.55 0.92
C ALA A 129 -16.45 11.11 1.40
N ILE A 130 -17.08 10.43 2.36
CA ILE A 130 -18.35 10.85 2.96
C ILE A 130 -18.17 10.67 4.47
N THR A 131 -18.15 11.80 5.17
CA THR A 131 -17.89 11.87 6.60
C THR A 131 -18.72 10.85 7.38
N GLY A 132 -18.01 9.99 8.14
CA GLY A 132 -18.61 8.94 8.97
C GLY A 132 -19.08 7.68 8.22
N ALA A 133 -18.95 7.65 6.89
CA ALA A 133 -19.36 6.52 6.06
C ALA A 133 -18.20 5.94 5.24
N THR A 134 -17.44 6.77 4.53
CA THR A 134 -16.27 6.36 3.74
C THR A 134 -15.08 7.23 4.12
N SER A 135 -13.88 6.97 3.59
CA SER A 135 -12.73 7.82 3.87
C SER A 135 -11.69 7.77 2.75
N ALA A 136 -10.87 8.81 2.70
CA ALA A 136 -9.66 8.83 1.89
C ALA A 136 -8.49 8.10 2.58
N ASN A 137 -8.46 8.03 3.92
CA ASN A 137 -7.32 7.54 4.71
C ASN A 137 -7.73 6.54 5.79
N GLY A 138 -6.87 5.54 6.06
CA GLY A 138 -7.12 4.47 7.02
C GLY A 138 -6.85 4.89 8.47
N ILE A 139 -7.72 5.68 9.07
CA ILE A 139 -7.55 6.10 10.47
C ILE A 139 -8.01 4.97 11.40
N ILE A 140 -7.08 4.42 12.17
CA ILE A 140 -7.30 3.34 13.13
C ILE A 140 -6.90 3.81 14.53
N LEU A 141 -7.77 3.59 15.50
CA LEU A 141 -7.46 3.84 16.90
C LEU A 141 -6.40 2.84 17.37
N GLY A 142 -5.24 3.32 17.80
CA GLY A 142 -4.23 2.55 18.52
C GLY A 142 -4.48 2.53 20.03
N LYS A 143 -3.49 2.09 20.80
CA LYS A 143 -3.58 2.03 22.27
C LYS A 143 -3.73 3.42 22.88
N ASN A 144 -2.89 4.35 22.43
CA ASN A 144 -2.75 5.67 23.04
C ASN A 144 -3.26 6.79 22.13
N TYR A 145 -3.18 6.61 20.82
CA TYR A 145 -3.56 7.62 19.83
C TYR A 145 -4.04 7.00 18.52
N LEU A 146 -4.75 7.80 17.72
CA LEU A 146 -5.17 7.44 16.37
C LEU A 146 -3.96 7.44 15.44
N LYS A 147 -3.89 6.44 14.56
CA LYS A 147 -2.84 6.30 13.56
C LYS A 147 -3.49 6.22 12.18
N GLN A 148 -2.93 6.96 11.24
CA GLN A 148 -3.16 6.69 9.83
C GLN A 148 -2.33 5.46 9.45
N VAL A 149 -3.03 4.40 9.03
CA VAL A 149 -2.44 3.16 8.54
C VAL A 149 -2.61 3.12 7.02
N ASP A 150 -1.53 2.80 6.33
CA ASP A 150 -1.43 3.01 4.89
C ASP A 150 -2.17 1.92 4.10
N VAL A 151 -2.11 0.66 4.57
CA VAL A 151 -2.84 -0.47 3.97
C VAL A 151 -3.55 -1.28 5.04
N VAL A 152 -4.84 -1.52 4.83
CA VAL A 152 -5.73 -2.10 5.85
C VAL A 152 -6.59 -3.21 5.24
N ILE A 153 -6.76 -4.30 5.99
CA ILE A 153 -7.93 -5.18 5.85
C ILE A 153 -8.76 -5.07 7.12
N SER A 154 -10.04 -4.74 6.98
CA SER A 154 -10.96 -4.67 8.11
C SER A 154 -12.39 -4.98 7.69
N ASP A 155 -13.15 -5.60 8.59
CA ASP A 155 -14.58 -5.78 8.47
C ASP A 155 -15.29 -5.44 9.79
N TRP A 156 -16.58 -5.15 9.75
CA TRP A 156 -17.38 -4.95 10.97
C TRP A 156 -17.35 -6.20 11.87
N VAL A 157 -17.37 -7.39 11.27
CA VAL A 157 -17.46 -8.66 12.01
C VAL A 157 -16.13 -9.04 12.67
N THR A 158 -15.00 -8.72 12.04
CA THR A 158 -13.66 -9.15 12.48
C THR A 158 -12.84 -8.02 13.12
N GLY A 159 -13.23 -6.77 12.92
CA GLY A 159 -12.39 -5.62 13.23
C GLY A 159 -11.20 -5.52 12.25
N PRO A 160 -10.10 -4.84 12.64
CA PRO A 160 -8.87 -4.83 11.86
C PRO A 160 -8.22 -6.21 11.82
N GLU A 161 -7.97 -6.72 10.62
CA GLU A 161 -7.33 -8.02 10.39
C GLU A 161 -5.90 -7.88 9.89
N LEU A 162 -5.61 -6.80 9.16
CA LEU A 162 -4.28 -6.48 8.64
C LEU A 162 -4.06 -4.97 8.69
N LEU A 163 -2.89 -4.58 9.18
CA LEU A 163 -2.42 -3.20 9.27
C LEU A 163 -0.97 -3.16 8.78
N ILE A 164 -0.73 -2.55 7.63
CA ILE A 164 0.62 -2.35 7.10
C ILE A 164 0.93 -0.87 7.06
N SER A 165 2.07 -0.50 7.63
CA SER A 165 2.65 0.83 7.49
C SER A 165 3.72 0.83 6.41
N THR A 166 3.80 1.91 5.65
CA THR A 166 4.79 2.10 4.59
C THR A 166 5.63 3.33 4.88
N LYS A 167 6.92 3.25 4.53
CA LYS A 167 7.85 4.37 4.60
C LYS A 167 8.77 4.30 3.39
N ARG A 168 9.31 5.46 3.00
CA ARG A 168 10.23 5.58 1.87
C ARG A 168 11.37 6.53 2.19
N MET A 169 12.55 6.22 1.64
CA MET A 169 13.73 7.06 1.72
C MET A 169 14.53 7.03 0.42
N ASP A 170 14.82 8.22 -0.11
CA ASP A 170 15.53 8.42 -1.39
C ASP A 170 16.92 9.06 -1.23
N SER A 171 17.21 9.58 -0.04
CA SER A 171 18.42 10.32 0.30
C SER A 171 18.47 10.68 1.80
N SER A 172 19.51 11.43 2.19
CA SER A 172 19.73 11.91 3.58
C SER A 172 19.71 10.78 4.62
N TYR A 173 20.31 9.64 4.26
CA TYR A 173 20.15 8.37 4.96
C TYR A 173 20.64 8.44 6.40
N GLY A 174 21.89 8.86 6.62
CA GLY A 174 22.48 8.95 7.97
C GLY A 174 21.73 9.88 8.93
N LYS A 175 21.01 10.90 8.42
CA LYS A 175 20.20 11.80 9.26
C LYS A 175 18.83 11.22 9.57
N ASN A 176 18.19 10.61 8.58
CA ASN A 176 16.78 10.27 8.66
C ASN A 176 16.53 8.84 9.15
N ALA A 177 17.45 7.89 8.86
CA ALA A 177 17.21 6.48 9.12
C ALA A 177 16.98 6.15 10.62
N PRO A 178 17.73 6.70 11.60
CA PRO A 178 17.44 6.53 13.02
C PRO A 178 16.04 6.97 13.43
N ASN A 179 15.66 8.19 13.06
CA ASN A 179 14.35 8.73 13.41
C ASN A 179 13.20 7.90 12.81
N ARG A 180 13.36 7.44 11.56
CA ARG A 180 12.33 6.61 10.89
C ARG A 180 12.18 5.24 11.55
N ILE A 181 13.27 4.63 12.00
CA ILE A 181 13.20 3.35 12.73
C ILE A 181 12.56 3.55 14.10
N GLU A 182 12.94 4.57 14.86
CA GLU A 182 12.35 4.86 16.17
C GLU A 182 10.83 5.11 16.08
N GLU A 183 10.40 5.94 15.11
CA GLU A 183 8.97 6.18 14.81
C GLU A 183 8.23 4.86 14.55
N SER A 184 8.87 3.96 13.78
CA SER A 184 8.29 2.66 13.42
C SER A 184 8.10 1.74 14.63
N TYR A 185 9.02 1.77 15.61
CA TYR A 185 8.83 1.07 16.88
C TYR A 185 7.63 1.62 17.66
N GLY A 186 7.52 2.94 17.79
CA GLY A 186 6.41 3.58 18.48
C GLY A 186 5.05 3.24 17.86
N ASP A 187 4.98 3.31 16.53
CA ASP A 187 3.82 2.91 15.74
C ASP A 187 3.43 1.45 15.96
N ALA A 188 4.41 0.55 15.93
CA ALA A 188 4.20 -0.87 16.16
C ALA A 188 3.58 -1.11 17.54
N LYS A 189 4.15 -0.52 18.61
CA LYS A 189 3.60 -0.65 19.97
C LYS A 189 2.18 -0.10 20.07
N ASN A 190 1.92 1.07 19.46
CA ASN A 190 0.61 1.71 19.51
C ASN A 190 -0.46 0.83 18.85
N LEU A 191 -0.18 0.22 17.70
CA LEU A 191 -1.12 -0.67 17.02
C LEU A 191 -1.23 -2.03 17.69
N ARG A 192 -0.09 -2.68 18.00
CA ARG A 192 -0.02 -4.06 18.51
C ARG A 192 -0.78 -4.23 19.82
N LEU A 193 -0.65 -3.26 20.72
CA LEU A 193 -1.28 -3.31 22.04
C LEU A 193 -2.79 -3.08 22.01
N ARG A 194 -3.33 -2.52 20.91
CA ARG A 194 -4.77 -2.39 20.70
C ARG A 194 -5.35 -3.54 19.88
N HIS A 195 -4.63 -3.98 18.86
CA HIS A 195 -5.08 -4.98 17.88
C HIS A 195 -4.17 -6.22 17.90
N PRO A 196 -4.19 -7.03 18.98
CA PRO A 196 -3.28 -8.17 19.12
C PRO A 196 -3.57 -9.33 18.16
N LEU A 197 -4.72 -9.33 17.48
CA LEU A 197 -5.09 -10.35 16.50
C LEU A 197 -4.82 -9.93 15.05
N ALA A 198 -4.62 -8.64 14.79
CA ALA A 198 -4.34 -8.15 13.45
C ALA A 198 -2.92 -8.57 13.02
N ALA A 199 -2.75 -8.90 11.74
CA ALA A 199 -1.44 -9.00 11.12
C ALA A 199 -0.85 -7.59 10.96
N LEU A 200 0.33 -7.36 11.52
CA LEU A 200 1.01 -6.06 11.51
C LEU A 200 2.26 -6.17 10.65
N GLY A 201 2.36 -5.34 9.61
CA GLY A 201 3.50 -5.32 8.70
C GLY A 201 4.10 -3.94 8.53
N PHE A 202 5.37 -3.90 8.12
CA PHE A 202 6.04 -2.65 7.81
C PHE A 202 6.89 -2.78 6.55
N VAL A 203 6.66 -1.89 5.58
CA VAL A 203 7.37 -1.88 4.29
C VAL A 203 8.21 -0.62 4.19
N PHE A 204 9.49 -0.81 3.89
CA PHE A 204 10.45 0.26 3.74
C PHE A 204 10.99 0.28 2.31
N GLY A 205 10.65 1.32 1.55
CA GLY A 205 11.23 1.61 0.25
C GLY A 205 12.52 2.38 0.39
N LEU A 206 13.59 1.92 -0.21
CA LEU A 206 14.90 2.55 -0.12
C LEU A 206 15.54 2.65 -1.51
N ARG A 207 16.05 3.83 -1.87
CA ARG A 207 16.81 3.98 -3.11
C ARG A 207 18.15 3.24 -3.01
N SER A 208 18.51 2.51 -4.06
CA SER A 208 19.67 1.62 -4.09
C SER A 208 21.02 2.33 -4.00
N ASP A 209 21.09 3.64 -4.30
CA ASP A 209 22.35 4.39 -4.26
C ASP A 209 22.96 4.49 -2.85
N ILE A 210 22.18 4.20 -1.80
CA ILE A 210 22.69 4.06 -0.42
C ILE A 210 23.77 2.97 -0.32
N LEU A 211 23.66 1.89 -1.11
CA LEU A 211 24.63 0.79 -1.09
C LEU A 211 26.04 1.27 -1.47
N GLN A 212 26.11 2.36 -2.25
CA GLN A 212 27.38 2.94 -2.70
C GLN A 212 27.76 4.21 -1.93
N LYS A 213 26.78 5.04 -1.59
CA LYS A 213 27.03 6.32 -0.90
C LYS A 213 27.26 6.15 0.59
N GLU A 214 26.49 5.26 1.23
CA GLU A 214 26.48 5.07 2.69
C GLU A 214 26.31 3.57 3.05
N PRO A 215 27.23 2.67 2.63
CA PRO A 215 27.09 1.22 2.81
C PRO A 215 26.90 0.80 4.27
N ALA A 216 27.62 1.42 5.21
CA ALA A 216 27.47 1.15 6.64
C ALA A 216 26.06 1.51 7.16
N THR A 217 25.47 2.61 6.67
CA THR A 217 24.09 2.99 6.99
C THR A 217 23.11 1.98 6.41
N ALA A 218 23.35 1.46 5.20
CA ALA A 218 22.53 0.42 4.59
C ALA A 218 22.53 -0.88 5.40
N GLU A 219 23.72 -1.40 5.73
CA GLU A 219 23.88 -2.62 6.55
C GLU A 219 23.17 -2.50 7.90
N TRP A 220 23.39 -1.37 8.58
CA TRP A 220 22.74 -1.07 9.86
C TRP A 220 21.21 -1.00 9.73
N LEU A 221 20.70 -0.33 8.68
CA LEU A 221 19.27 -0.20 8.46
C LEU A 221 18.62 -1.55 8.15
N PHE A 222 19.27 -2.40 7.35
CA PHE A 222 18.76 -3.72 7.01
C PHE A 222 18.67 -4.61 8.27
N ASP A 223 19.71 -4.59 9.10
CA ASP A 223 19.72 -5.31 10.37
C ASP A 223 18.60 -4.84 11.31
N LEU A 224 18.38 -3.52 11.43
CA LEU A 224 17.30 -3.00 12.28
C LEU A 224 15.90 -3.31 11.75
N LEU A 225 15.68 -3.23 10.43
CA LEU A 225 14.43 -3.64 9.82
C LEU A 225 14.16 -5.12 10.07
N ALA A 226 15.19 -5.97 9.99
CA ALA A 226 15.05 -7.39 10.25
C ALA A 226 14.69 -7.66 11.72
N LYS A 227 15.35 -6.98 12.66
CA LYS A 227 15.06 -7.08 14.10
C LYS A 227 13.65 -6.62 14.44
N LEU A 228 13.20 -5.50 13.87
CA LEU A 228 11.87 -4.95 14.08
C LEU A 228 10.74 -5.93 13.69
N GLY A 229 10.98 -6.80 12.70
CA GLY A 229 10.04 -7.84 12.29
C GLY A 229 10.10 -9.15 13.08
N ARG A 230 11.03 -9.27 14.04
CA ARG A 230 11.21 -10.47 14.89
C ARG A 230 10.79 -10.25 16.34
N GLU A 231 10.60 -9.00 16.77
CA GLU A 231 10.12 -8.70 18.12
C GLU A 231 8.63 -9.05 18.28
N ASP A 232 8.30 -9.80 19.33
CA ASP A 232 6.93 -10.32 19.58
C ASP A 232 5.88 -9.21 19.74
N ASP A 233 6.30 -8.06 20.26
CA ASP A 233 5.47 -6.91 20.55
C ASP A 233 5.69 -5.76 19.55
N ALA A 234 6.27 -6.01 18.38
CA ALA A 234 6.39 -5.06 17.28
C ALA A 234 5.61 -5.52 16.02
N TYR A 235 6.23 -5.44 14.84
CA TYR A 235 5.64 -5.94 13.60
C TYR A 235 5.84 -7.45 13.45
N HIS A 236 4.89 -8.11 12.83
CA HIS A 236 4.96 -9.55 12.57
C HIS A 236 5.85 -9.92 11.38
N ALA A 237 6.08 -8.97 10.48
CA ALA A 237 6.99 -9.08 9.34
C ALA A 237 7.38 -7.67 8.87
N THR A 238 8.60 -7.54 8.36
CA THR A 238 9.12 -6.33 7.72
C THR A 238 9.52 -6.63 6.29
N CYS A 239 9.49 -5.61 5.43
CA CYS A 239 9.83 -5.71 4.02
C CYS A 239 10.76 -4.58 3.63
N LEU A 240 11.78 -4.90 2.83
CA LEU A 240 12.61 -3.91 2.17
C LEU A 240 12.34 -3.97 0.66
N VAL A 241 12.25 -2.81 0.02
CA VAL A 241 12.24 -2.69 -1.44
C VAL A 241 13.38 -1.77 -1.86
N LEU A 242 14.41 -2.33 -2.49
CA LEU A 242 15.52 -1.57 -3.05
C LEU A 242 15.20 -1.12 -4.47
N MET A 243 15.14 0.18 -4.67
CA MET A 243 14.72 0.81 -5.92
C MET A 243 15.91 1.47 -6.61
N GLU A 244 16.22 1.02 -7.82
CA GLU A 244 17.16 1.68 -8.71
C GLU A 244 16.39 2.49 -9.75
N TYR A 245 16.75 3.77 -9.89
CA TYR A 245 16.18 4.63 -10.92
C TYR A 245 17.06 4.64 -12.15
N GLY A 246 16.41 4.66 -13.32
CA GLY A 246 17.10 4.97 -14.57
C GLY A 246 17.70 6.37 -14.58
N SER A 247 18.19 6.77 -15.75
CA SER A 247 18.83 8.08 -15.97
C SER A 247 17.92 9.30 -15.77
N ASP A 248 16.62 9.11 -15.55
CA ASP A 248 15.59 10.16 -15.51
C ASP A 248 15.56 10.99 -14.22
N GLY A 249 16.59 10.86 -13.37
CA GLY A 249 16.81 11.71 -12.20
C GLY A 249 16.10 11.24 -10.94
N ALA A 250 16.54 11.79 -9.81
CA ALA A 250 15.97 11.49 -8.49
C ALA A 250 14.66 12.25 -8.25
N ILE A 251 13.85 11.77 -7.31
CA ILE A 251 12.76 12.57 -6.75
C ILE A 251 13.36 13.85 -6.14
N PRO A 252 12.79 15.04 -6.42
CA PRO A 252 13.26 16.27 -5.81
C PRO A 252 13.25 16.18 -4.29
N GLU A 253 14.38 16.46 -3.65
CA GLU A 253 14.42 16.67 -2.21
C GLU A 253 13.66 17.95 -1.88
N THR A 254 12.48 17.83 -1.29
CA THR A 254 11.71 18.97 -0.79
C THR A 254 11.86 19.14 0.73
N GLY A 255 12.83 18.44 1.34
CA GLY A 255 13.04 18.36 2.78
C GLY A 255 12.42 17.12 3.42
N GLU A 256 12.54 17.03 4.74
CA GLU A 256 11.86 16.01 5.55
C GLU A 256 10.33 16.23 5.49
N GLU A 257 9.55 15.15 5.49
CA GLU A 257 8.12 15.27 5.79
C GLU A 257 7.99 15.99 7.13
N PRO A 258 7.21 17.08 7.22
CA PRO A 258 7.02 17.76 8.50
C PRO A 258 6.51 16.72 9.52
N PRO A 259 7.01 16.76 10.77
CA PRO A 259 6.48 15.89 11.81
C PRO A 259 4.97 16.08 11.89
N VAL A 260 4.23 14.99 12.14
CA VAL A 260 2.78 15.03 12.29
C VAL A 260 2.45 15.95 13.46
N THR A 261 2.07 17.20 13.17
CA THR A 261 1.86 18.25 14.18
C THR A 261 0.47 18.18 14.83
N ALA A 262 -0.43 17.38 14.25
CA ALA A 262 -1.77 17.12 14.78
C ALA A 262 -2.08 15.62 14.66
N LEU A 263 -2.57 15.02 15.74
CA LEU A 263 -3.09 13.65 15.70
C LEU A 263 -4.29 13.59 14.75
N PRO A 264 -4.44 12.52 13.96
CA PRO A 264 -5.60 12.37 13.10
C PRO A 264 -6.88 12.36 13.95
N GLU A 265 -7.90 13.12 13.55
CA GLU A 265 -9.19 13.15 14.24
C GLU A 265 -10.19 12.16 13.61
N PRO A 266 -11.05 11.50 14.39
CA PRO A 266 -12.08 10.61 13.84
C PRO A 266 -13.08 11.39 12.98
N GLY A 267 -13.28 10.94 11.74
CA GLY A 267 -14.28 11.52 10.84
C GLY A 267 -13.89 12.85 10.21
N GLN A 268 -12.69 13.39 10.50
CA GLN A 268 -12.15 14.49 9.72
C GLN A 268 -11.59 13.94 8.41
N GLU A 269 -12.29 14.24 7.31
CA GLU A 269 -11.80 13.95 5.98
C GLU A 269 -10.80 15.04 5.57
N SER A 270 -9.70 14.63 4.94
CA SER A 270 -8.87 15.58 4.19
C SER A 270 -9.78 16.27 3.18
N GLU A 271 -9.67 17.59 3.00
CA GLU A 271 -10.44 18.31 1.98
C GLU A 271 -10.37 17.53 0.66
N GLY A 272 -11.55 17.24 0.10
CA GLY A 272 -11.74 16.27 -0.97
C GLY A 272 -10.73 16.43 -2.09
N GLU A 273 -9.95 15.38 -2.33
CA GLU A 273 -9.10 15.31 -3.50
C GLU A 273 -10.00 15.01 -4.70
N ASP A 274 -10.51 16.06 -5.35
CA ASP A 274 -11.17 15.92 -6.65
C ASP A 274 -10.15 15.33 -7.63
N VAL A 275 -10.21 14.01 -7.80
CA VAL A 275 -9.42 13.32 -8.81
C VAL A 275 -9.93 13.80 -10.16
N PRO A 276 -9.07 14.43 -10.99
CA PRO A 276 -9.52 14.95 -12.26
C PRO A 276 -10.07 13.81 -13.10
N ALA A 277 -11.13 14.09 -13.88
CA ALA A 277 -11.65 13.12 -14.83
C ALA A 277 -10.48 12.59 -15.68
N PRO A 278 -10.32 11.26 -15.80
CA PRO A 278 -9.20 10.71 -16.53
C PRO A 278 -9.20 11.23 -17.97
N ALA A 279 -8.01 11.52 -18.49
CA ALA A 279 -7.84 11.60 -19.94
C ALA A 279 -8.28 10.26 -20.56
N SER A 280 -8.48 10.21 -21.88
CA SER A 280 -8.84 8.94 -22.52
C SER A 280 -7.81 7.85 -22.18
N ASP A 281 -8.27 6.61 -22.06
CA ASP A 281 -7.40 5.45 -21.76
C ASP A 281 -6.14 5.42 -22.63
N ALA A 282 -6.27 5.72 -23.93
CA ALA A 282 -5.15 5.77 -24.86
C ALA A 282 -4.12 6.86 -24.55
N ALA A 283 -4.52 7.97 -23.91
CA ALA A 283 -3.59 8.99 -23.45
C ALA A 283 -2.85 8.52 -22.20
N LEU A 284 -3.57 7.98 -21.21
CA LEU A 284 -2.96 7.43 -20.00
C LEU A 284 -2.00 6.29 -20.32
N ASP A 285 -2.33 5.42 -21.27
CA ASP A 285 -1.45 4.33 -21.69
C ASP A 285 -0.15 4.84 -22.32
N ARG A 286 -0.19 5.96 -23.06
CA ARG A 286 1.03 6.60 -23.59
C ARG A 286 1.88 7.19 -22.46
N ASP A 287 1.25 7.85 -21.49
CA ASP A 287 1.96 8.41 -20.34
C ASP A 287 2.60 7.29 -19.50
N ILE A 288 1.88 6.18 -19.28
CA ILE A 288 2.36 4.99 -18.58
C ILE A 288 3.54 4.35 -19.32
N ALA A 289 3.46 4.25 -20.65
CA ALA A 289 4.55 3.70 -21.47
C ALA A 289 5.83 4.55 -21.44
N GLN A 290 5.72 5.83 -21.05
CA GLN A 290 6.84 6.77 -20.94
C GLN A 290 7.27 7.01 -19.49
N LEU A 291 6.77 6.23 -18.53
CA LEU A 291 7.20 6.38 -17.14
C LEU A 291 8.69 6.09 -16.99
N PRO A 292 9.39 6.87 -16.15
CA PRO A 292 10.77 6.58 -15.76
C PRO A 292 10.93 5.14 -15.30
N ARG A 293 11.99 4.49 -15.77
CA ARG A 293 12.27 3.10 -15.42
C ARG A 293 12.71 3.00 -13.96
N VAL A 294 12.08 2.09 -13.23
CA VAL A 294 12.49 1.67 -11.89
C VAL A 294 12.81 0.17 -11.92
N THR A 295 13.98 -0.22 -11.43
CA THR A 295 14.38 -1.61 -11.26
C THR A 295 14.37 -1.95 -9.78
N ILE A 296 13.81 -3.10 -9.42
CA ILE A 296 13.85 -3.62 -8.04
C ILE A 296 15.05 -4.56 -7.90
N LEU A 297 16.01 -4.23 -7.04
CA LEU A 297 17.23 -5.02 -6.83
C LEU A 297 16.96 -6.15 -5.83
N LYS A 298 16.41 -7.26 -6.31
CA LYS A 298 15.90 -8.35 -5.45
C LYS A 298 17.03 -9.11 -4.77
N GLU A 299 18.13 -9.27 -5.48
CA GLU A 299 19.29 -10.06 -5.09
C GLU A 299 20.09 -9.39 -3.96
N GLU A 300 19.95 -8.07 -3.82
CA GLU A 300 20.60 -7.25 -2.79
C GLU A 300 19.76 -7.15 -1.49
N ILE A 301 18.55 -7.73 -1.48
CA ILE A 301 17.64 -7.70 -0.32
C ILE A 301 17.87 -8.97 0.52
N PRO A 302 18.14 -8.83 1.83
CA PRO A 302 18.19 -9.99 2.73
C PRO A 302 16.91 -10.82 2.66
N GLU A 303 17.03 -12.15 2.67
CA GLU A 303 15.90 -13.07 2.46
C GLU A 303 14.74 -12.82 3.46
N GLU A 304 15.05 -12.51 4.72
CA GLU A 304 14.05 -12.18 5.73
C GLU A 304 13.23 -10.91 5.44
N LEU A 305 13.77 -9.97 4.66
CA LEU A 305 13.13 -8.72 4.26
C LEU A 305 12.51 -8.80 2.85
N ALA A 306 12.60 -9.95 2.20
CA ALA A 306 12.16 -10.12 0.82
C ALA A 306 10.64 -9.90 0.68
N PRO A 307 10.18 -9.14 -0.34
CA PRO A 307 8.76 -8.85 -0.53
C PRO A 307 7.84 -10.07 -0.62
N GLY A 308 8.30 -11.15 -1.26
CA GLY A 308 7.54 -12.41 -1.34
C GLY A 308 7.35 -13.07 0.03
N ARG A 309 8.40 -13.08 0.86
CA ARG A 309 8.32 -13.61 2.23
C ARG A 309 7.39 -12.77 3.10
N PHE A 310 7.50 -11.44 3.00
CA PHE A 310 6.63 -10.51 3.71
C PHE A 310 5.15 -10.73 3.37
N LEU A 311 4.78 -10.70 2.09
CA LEU A 311 3.39 -10.89 1.65
C LEU A 311 2.87 -12.27 2.05
N ALA A 312 3.68 -13.32 1.91
CA ALA A 312 3.32 -14.65 2.36
C ALA A 312 3.02 -14.69 3.87
N ALA A 313 3.86 -14.06 4.69
CA ALA A 313 3.67 -14.00 6.14
C ALA A 313 2.38 -13.24 6.52
N MET A 314 2.13 -12.09 5.88
CA MET A 314 0.95 -11.27 6.13
C MET A 314 -0.34 -12.01 5.79
N VAL A 315 -0.42 -12.60 4.59
CA VAL A 315 -1.61 -13.38 4.18
C VAL A 315 -1.80 -14.60 5.07
N THR A 316 -0.73 -15.32 5.42
CA THR A 316 -0.82 -16.48 6.31
C THR A 316 -1.41 -16.12 7.67
N ARG A 317 -1.01 -14.99 8.25
CA ARG A 317 -1.50 -14.55 9.55
C ARG A 317 -2.98 -14.18 9.53
N VAL A 318 -3.43 -13.43 8.52
CA VAL A 318 -4.85 -13.10 8.35
C VAL A 318 -5.70 -14.38 8.22
N LEU A 319 -5.26 -15.33 7.38
CA LEU A 319 -5.96 -16.60 7.21
C LEU A 319 -5.90 -17.52 8.44
N GLY A 320 -4.86 -17.39 9.27
CA GLY A 320 -4.73 -18.12 10.52
C GLY A 320 -5.59 -17.54 11.66
N ALA A 321 -5.81 -16.23 11.66
CA ALA A 321 -6.60 -15.52 12.67
C ALA A 321 -8.12 -15.53 12.37
N THR A 322 -8.53 -15.96 11.19
CA THR A 322 -9.93 -16.02 10.76
C THR A 322 -10.41 -17.46 10.55
N PRO A 323 -11.71 -17.75 10.75
CA PRO A 323 -12.27 -19.08 10.48
C PRO A 323 -12.30 -19.42 8.97
N VAL A 324 -12.42 -20.71 8.65
CA VAL A 324 -12.32 -21.24 7.27
C VAL A 324 -13.40 -20.71 6.31
N ASN A 325 -14.54 -20.27 6.85
CA ASN A 325 -15.64 -19.70 6.09
C ASN A 325 -15.41 -18.24 5.68
N MET A 326 -14.38 -17.58 6.21
CA MET A 326 -13.92 -16.26 5.80
C MET A 326 -12.75 -16.36 4.80
N HIS A 327 -12.62 -15.34 3.95
CA HIS A 327 -11.56 -15.24 2.92
C HIS A 327 -11.45 -16.47 2.02
N LYS A 328 -12.60 -17.03 1.62
CA LYS A 328 -12.67 -18.29 0.88
C LYS A 328 -11.84 -18.28 -0.41
N GLU A 329 -11.87 -17.18 -1.16
CA GLU A 329 -11.09 -17.06 -2.40
C GLU A 329 -9.59 -17.01 -2.11
N ALA A 330 -9.14 -16.28 -1.08
CA ALA A 330 -7.74 -16.29 -0.68
C ALA A 330 -7.24 -17.67 -0.24
N ARG A 331 -8.07 -18.41 0.51
CA ARG A 331 -7.78 -19.82 0.86
C ARG A 331 -7.70 -20.70 -0.38
N LYS A 332 -8.65 -20.55 -1.33
CA LYS A 332 -8.70 -21.30 -2.58
C LYS A 332 -7.47 -21.09 -3.45
N ARG A 333 -7.04 -19.83 -3.62
CA ARG A 333 -5.83 -19.48 -4.38
C ARG A 333 -4.59 -20.12 -3.79
N ARG A 334 -4.46 -20.10 -2.46
CA ARG A 334 -3.33 -20.71 -1.74
C ARG A 334 -3.24 -22.23 -1.91
N VAL A 335 -4.38 -22.94 -1.95
CA VAL A 335 -4.38 -24.41 -2.15
C VAL A 335 -4.26 -24.83 -3.61
N SER A 336 -4.41 -23.89 -4.55
CA SER A 336 -4.33 -24.12 -6.00
C SER A 336 -3.20 -23.27 -6.62
N PRO A 337 -1.95 -23.40 -6.17
CA PRO A 337 -0.85 -22.57 -6.65
C PRO A 337 -0.55 -22.84 -8.13
N GLU A 338 -0.01 -21.83 -8.81
CA GLU A 338 0.59 -22.03 -10.14
C GLU A 338 1.79 -22.99 -10.01
N LEU A 339 1.91 -23.92 -10.95
CA LEU A 339 3.06 -24.80 -11.07
C LEU A 339 4.12 -24.08 -11.88
N ARG A 340 5.33 -23.91 -11.32
CA ARG A 340 6.47 -23.28 -11.99
C ARG A 340 7.73 -24.10 -11.86
#